data_AF-A0A8K0KUA9-F1
#
_entry.id   AF-A0A8K0KUA9-F1
#
_cell.length_a   1.000
_cell.length_b   1.000
_cell.length_c   1.000
_cell.angle_alpha   90.00
_cell.angle_beta   90.00
_cell.angle_gamma   90.00
#
_symmetry.space_group_name_H-M   'P 1'
#
loop_
_entity.id
_entity.type
_entity.pdbx_description
1 polymer ?
#
loop_
_entity_poly.entity_id
_entity_poly.type
_entity_poly.pdbx_seq_one_letter_code
_entity_poly.pdbx_strand_id
1 'polypeptide(L)'
;MSVVKKQKKKFNEEDLDGFTKEELIDRVRQLIAHNKQLKNVISKKIQSESNGEGASKKERKFDFSKCSKRHIFLKLLYLGWDYQGFATQEDTNKTIEWELFEALKKSCLIDERATSNYHRCGRTDKGVSAFGQVISIDVRSRVLKQPENENCENTDEGVSVSNQEPLKPDYTSTITTESENIESELEYCKILNRLLPQQIRAIAWSPVSPEESARFNCRKRTYKYFFPRGNLNLKYDLILLNFS
;
A
#
# COMPACT_ATOMS: atom_id res chain seq x y z
N MET A 1 30.69 -7.24 53.49
CA MET A 1 31.35 -8.08 52.47
C MET A 1 30.61 -7.96 51.15
N SER A 2 31.34 -7.49 50.14
CA SER A 2 31.17 -7.55 48.68
C SER A 2 29.77 -7.61 48.04
N VAL A 3 29.34 -6.46 47.48
CA VAL A 3 28.31 -6.39 46.43
C VAL A 3 28.92 -6.88 45.12
N VAL A 4 28.62 -8.11 44.72
CA VAL A 4 29.08 -8.67 43.44
C VAL A 4 28.30 -8.01 42.30
N LYS A 5 28.96 -7.11 41.56
CA LYS A 5 28.46 -6.58 40.28
C LYS A 5 28.46 -7.72 39.24
N LYS A 6 27.31 -8.35 39.00
CA LYS A 6 27.14 -9.28 37.86
C LYS A 6 27.25 -8.49 36.54
N GLN A 7 28.34 -8.70 35.81
CA GLN A 7 28.53 -8.14 34.46
C GLN A 7 27.42 -8.66 33.52
N LYS A 8 26.81 -7.76 32.74
CA LYS A 8 25.87 -8.11 31.67
C LYS A 8 26.63 -8.79 30.52
N LYS A 9 26.64 -10.12 30.50
CA LYS A 9 27.15 -10.93 29.39
C LYS A 9 26.26 -10.71 28.15
N LYS A 10 26.86 -10.37 27.01
CA LYS A 10 26.18 -10.26 25.71
C LYS A 10 26.02 -11.68 25.16
N PHE A 11 24.79 -12.11 24.89
CA PHE A 11 24.46 -13.49 24.52
C PHE A 11 24.29 -13.64 23.00
N ASN A 12 24.85 -14.71 22.44
CA ASN A 12 24.64 -15.14 21.06
C ASN A 12 23.69 -16.36 21.04
N GLU A 13 23.04 -16.57 19.90
CA GLU A 13 21.99 -17.59 19.69
C GLU A 13 22.48 -19.03 19.91
N GLU A 14 23.77 -19.28 19.72
CA GLU A 14 24.44 -20.59 19.88
C GLU A 14 24.55 -21.07 21.33
N ASP A 15 24.30 -20.21 22.33
CA ASP A 15 24.39 -20.56 23.75
C ASP A 15 23.08 -21.16 24.32
N LEU A 16 22.00 -21.24 23.53
CA LEU A 16 20.66 -21.61 24.02
C LEU A 16 20.53 -23.10 24.41
N ASP A 17 21.27 -23.97 23.73
CA ASP A 17 21.20 -25.43 23.96
C ASP A 17 21.81 -25.86 25.30
N GLY A 18 22.62 -24.99 25.92
CA GLY A 18 23.24 -25.25 27.23
C GLY A 18 22.39 -24.88 28.44
N PHE A 19 21.19 -24.33 28.24
CA PHE A 19 20.37 -23.81 29.33
C PHE A 19 19.41 -24.84 29.89
N THR A 20 19.25 -24.83 31.22
CA THR A 20 18.16 -25.58 31.86
C THR A 20 16.81 -24.94 31.52
N LYS A 21 15.74 -25.73 31.62
CA LYS A 21 14.37 -25.28 31.34
C LYS A 21 13.99 -24.06 32.19
N GLU A 22 14.39 -24.07 33.47
CA GLU A 22 14.12 -23.00 34.43
C GLU A 22 14.82 -21.69 34.04
N GLU A 23 16.08 -21.75 33.60
CA GLU A 23 16.83 -20.58 33.14
C GLU A 23 16.24 -20.00 31.84
N LEU A 24 15.77 -20.85 30.92
CA LEU A 24 15.06 -20.42 29.71
C LEU A 24 13.75 -19.70 30.05
N ILE A 25 12.97 -20.23 31.00
CA ILE A 25 11.72 -19.61 31.44
C ILE A 25 12.00 -18.22 32.04
N ASP A 26 13.00 -18.10 32.91
CA ASP A 26 13.39 -16.82 33.48
C ASP A 26 13.89 -15.84 32.43
N ARG A 27 14.58 -16.33 31.41
CA ARG A 27 15.00 -15.50 30.28
C ARG A 27 13.83 -14.97 29.48
N VAL A 28 12.83 -15.81 29.19
CA VAL A 28 11.59 -15.39 28.51
C VAL A 28 10.87 -14.32 29.33
N ARG A 29 10.75 -14.48 30.64
CA ARG A 29 10.16 -13.46 31.53
C ARG A 29 10.91 -12.13 31.46
N GLN A 30 12.25 -12.16 31.47
CA GLN A 30 13.07 -10.97 31.33
C GLN A 30 12.86 -10.28 29.98
N LEU A 31 12.80 -11.04 28.88
CA LEU A 31 12.56 -10.51 27.53
C LEU A 31 11.16 -9.88 27.42
N ILE A 32 10.12 -10.52 27.99
CA ILE A 32 8.77 -9.96 28.07
C ILE A 32 8.77 -8.63 28.82
N ALA A 33 9.44 -8.57 29.98
CA ALA A 33 9.54 -7.34 30.77
C ALA A 33 10.31 -6.24 30.02
N HIS A 34 11.43 -6.58 29.37
CA HIS A 34 12.23 -5.65 28.58
C HIS A 34 11.45 -5.11 27.37
N ASN A 35 10.76 -5.97 26.63
CA ASN A 35 9.92 -5.57 25.52
C ASN A 35 8.77 -4.65 25.97
N LYS A 36 8.17 -4.92 27.14
CA LYS A 36 7.18 -4.02 27.75
C LYS A 36 7.77 -2.65 28.09
N GLN A 37 8.99 -2.61 28.64
CA GLN A 37 9.70 -1.36 28.93
C GLN A 37 10.02 -0.59 27.65
N LEU A 38 10.55 -1.25 26.62
CA LEU A 38 10.84 -0.64 25.32
C LEU A 38 9.59 -0.06 24.68
N LYS A 39 8.47 -0.80 24.67
CA LYS A 39 7.17 -0.29 24.18
C LYS A 39 6.76 0.99 24.91
N ASN A 40 6.88 1.03 26.24
CA ASN A 40 6.55 2.22 27.03
C ASN A 40 7.48 3.41 26.72
N VAL A 41 8.77 3.17 26.51
CA VAL A 41 9.75 4.22 26.13
C VAL A 41 9.43 4.76 24.74
N ILE A 42 9.12 3.89 23.78
CA ILE A 42 8.70 4.28 22.43
C ILE A 42 7.41 5.10 22.50
N SER A 43 6.40 4.64 23.23
CA SER A 43 5.15 5.40 23.42
C SER A 43 5.39 6.78 24.05
N LYS A 44 6.27 6.87 25.05
CA LYS A 44 6.66 8.17 25.65
C LYS A 44 7.41 9.06 24.66
N LYS A 45 8.31 8.50 23.84
CA LYS A 45 9.07 9.26 22.85
C LYS A 45 8.17 9.82 21.75
N ILE A 46 7.24 9.01 21.25
CA ILE A 46 6.19 9.43 20.30
C ILE A 46 5.34 10.56 20.91
N GLN A 47 4.96 10.45 22.20
CA GLN A 47 4.22 11.51 22.90
C GLN A 47 5.05 12.79 23.14
N SER A 48 6.36 12.68 23.36
CA SER A 48 7.24 13.84 23.54
C SER A 48 7.53 14.55 22.22
N GLU A 49 7.64 13.82 21.11
CA GLU A 49 7.80 14.40 19.77
C GLU A 49 6.51 15.12 19.31
N SER A 50 5.33 14.72 19.81
CA SER A 50 4.05 15.41 19.54
C SER A 50 3.76 16.64 20.43
N ASN A 51 4.50 16.85 21.53
CA ASN A 51 4.23 17.92 22.50
C ASN A 51 5.11 19.18 22.31
N GLY A 52 5.83 19.29 21.19
CA GLY A 52 6.71 20.41 20.88
C GLY A 52 6.06 21.66 20.28
N GLU A 53 4.77 21.63 19.90
CA GLU A 53 4.08 22.80 19.34
C GLU A 53 2.61 22.87 19.81
N GLY A 54 2.24 24.00 20.42
CA GLY A 54 0.89 24.58 20.53
C GLY A 54 -0.34 23.70 20.83
N ALA A 55 -0.99 23.95 21.98
CA ALA A 55 -2.39 23.64 22.32
C ALA A 55 -3.12 22.60 21.45
N SER A 56 -3.24 21.36 21.96
CA SER A 56 -3.88 20.24 21.28
C SER A 56 -5.33 20.54 20.87
N LYS A 57 -5.54 20.95 19.62
CA LYS A 57 -6.80 20.69 18.94
C LYS A 57 -6.94 19.18 18.89
N LYS A 58 -7.96 18.62 19.55
CA LYS A 58 -8.35 17.22 19.34
C LYS A 58 -8.53 17.05 17.83
N GLU A 59 -7.60 16.36 17.17
CA GLU A 59 -7.72 16.08 15.73
C GLU A 59 -9.05 15.37 15.52
N ARG A 60 -9.95 16.02 14.79
CA ARG A 60 -11.21 15.41 14.39
C ARG A 60 -10.85 14.30 13.42
N LYS A 61 -10.99 13.05 13.85
CA LYS A 61 -10.79 11.89 12.96
C LYS A 61 -11.71 12.03 11.75
N PHE A 62 -11.17 11.78 10.56
CA PHE A 62 -11.94 11.75 9.33
C PHE A 62 -12.94 10.60 9.40
N ASP A 63 -14.19 10.86 9.00
CA ASP A 63 -15.28 9.90 9.05
C ASP A 63 -15.46 9.23 7.69
N PHE A 64 -14.88 8.04 7.54
CA PHE A 64 -14.96 7.27 6.28
C PHE A 64 -16.35 6.72 5.98
N SER A 65 -17.30 6.73 6.93
CA SER A 65 -18.67 6.26 6.68
C SER A 65 -19.45 7.19 5.72
N LYS A 66 -19.00 8.44 5.59
CA LYS A 66 -19.66 9.49 4.77
C LYS A 66 -19.11 9.62 3.37
N CYS A 67 -18.07 8.87 3.02
CA CYS A 67 -17.48 8.92 1.69
C CYS A 67 -17.78 7.66 0.89
N SER A 68 -17.98 7.82 -0.42
CA SER A 68 -17.96 6.69 -1.34
C SER A 68 -16.53 6.17 -1.51
N LYS A 69 -16.44 4.90 -1.94
CA LYS A 69 -15.18 4.24 -2.29
C LYS A 69 -15.22 3.78 -3.74
N ARG A 70 -14.06 3.72 -4.37
CA ARG A 70 -13.87 3.20 -5.72
C ARG A 70 -12.65 2.29 -5.75
N HIS A 71 -12.77 1.16 -6.45
CA HIS A 71 -11.62 0.31 -6.72
C HIS A 71 -10.82 0.89 -7.88
N ILE A 72 -9.50 1.04 -7.69
CA ILE A 72 -8.61 1.59 -8.70
C ILE A 72 -7.37 0.72 -8.88
N PHE A 73 -6.80 0.76 -10.08
CA PHE A 73 -5.39 0.49 -10.28
C PHE A 73 -4.58 1.77 -10.09
N LEU A 74 -3.52 1.70 -9.29
CA LEU A 74 -2.58 2.79 -9.09
C LEU A 74 -1.19 2.35 -9.56
N LYS A 75 -0.62 3.11 -10.50
CA LYS A 75 0.71 2.88 -11.04
C LYS A 75 1.74 3.73 -10.31
N LEU A 76 2.80 3.07 -9.86
CA LEU A 76 3.88 3.63 -9.07
C LEU A 76 5.22 3.51 -9.82
N LEU A 77 6.03 4.55 -9.65
CA LEU A 77 7.44 4.58 -9.98
C LEU A 77 8.23 4.84 -8.71
N TYR A 78 9.32 4.09 -8.50
CA TYR A 78 10.22 4.35 -7.40
C TYR A 78 11.67 3.94 -7.69
N LEU A 79 12.59 4.66 -7.05
CA LEU A 79 14.00 4.29 -6.95
C LEU A 79 14.21 3.48 -5.67
N GLY A 80 14.59 2.21 -5.83
CA GLY A 80 14.60 1.24 -4.73
C GLY A 80 15.86 1.23 -3.87
N TRP A 81 16.91 1.98 -4.24
CA TRP A 81 18.25 1.88 -3.64
C TRP A 81 18.27 2.08 -2.13
N ASP A 82 17.48 3.02 -1.60
CA ASP A 82 17.42 3.33 -0.17
C ASP A 82 16.37 2.52 0.60
N TYR A 83 15.69 1.58 -0.06
CA TYR A 83 14.56 0.84 0.47
C TYR A 83 14.83 -0.66 0.57
N GLN A 84 14.26 -1.29 1.58
CA GLN A 84 14.35 -2.72 1.88
C GLN A 84 13.30 -3.54 1.10
N GLY A 85 13.02 -3.11 -0.13
CA GLY A 85 12.09 -3.73 -1.06
C GLY A 85 10.71 -3.09 -1.04
N PHE A 86 9.80 -3.69 -1.80
CA PHE A 86 8.44 -3.15 -1.93
C PHE A 86 7.60 -3.41 -0.68
N ALA A 87 7.54 -4.66 -0.21
CA ALA A 87 6.59 -5.08 0.82
C ALA A 87 7.01 -4.65 2.23
N THR A 88 6.07 -4.24 3.08
CA THR A 88 6.28 -3.97 4.51
C THR A 88 6.84 -5.19 5.24
N GLN A 89 7.75 -4.93 6.17
CA GLN A 89 8.39 -5.91 7.06
C GLN A 89 8.22 -5.43 8.51
N GLU A 90 8.31 -6.32 9.50
CA GLU A 90 8.00 -5.99 10.90
C GLU A 90 9.09 -5.17 11.59
N ASP A 91 10.32 -5.27 11.11
CA ASP A 91 11.53 -4.69 11.69
C ASP A 91 11.93 -3.36 11.03
N THR A 92 11.23 -2.93 9.97
CA THR A 92 11.61 -1.75 9.19
C THR A 92 10.43 -0.98 8.64
N ASN A 93 10.58 0.34 8.65
CA ASN A 93 9.69 1.27 7.98
C ASN A 93 10.26 1.73 6.62
N LYS A 94 11.43 1.21 6.21
CA LYS A 94 12.09 1.62 4.97
C LYS A 94 11.65 0.76 3.78
N THR A 95 10.34 0.65 3.56
CA THR A 95 9.78 -0.07 2.41
C THR A 95 8.88 0.85 1.60
N ILE A 96 8.77 0.58 0.29
CA ILE A 96 7.92 1.39 -0.60
C ILE A 96 6.46 1.36 -0.13
N GLU A 97 5.99 0.19 0.29
CA GLU A 97 4.64 0.00 0.79
C GLU A 97 4.39 0.77 2.08
N TRP A 98 5.36 0.86 2.99
CA TRP A 98 5.21 1.67 4.21
C TRP A 98 4.96 3.15 3.86
N GLU A 99 5.82 3.75 3.03
CA GLU A 99 5.67 5.15 2.59
C GLU A 99 4.34 5.40 1.88
N LEU A 100 3.93 4.45 1.03
CA LEU A 100 2.66 4.51 0.32
C LEU A 100 1.45 4.50 1.26
N PHE A 101 1.42 3.57 2.22
CA PHE A 101 0.31 3.47 3.18
C PHE A 101 0.30 4.65 4.15
N GLU A 102 1.45 5.18 4.53
CA GLU A 102 1.55 6.44 5.27
C GLU A 102 0.93 7.61 4.49
N ALA A 103 1.26 7.75 3.20
CA ALA A 103 0.69 8.79 2.35
C ALA A 103 -0.83 8.61 2.13
N LEU A 104 -1.30 7.38 1.93
CA LEU A 104 -2.73 7.07 1.74
C LEU A 104 -3.58 7.38 2.98
N LYS A 105 -3.07 7.04 4.17
CA LYS A 105 -3.74 7.36 5.45
C LYS A 105 -3.73 8.86 5.73
N LYS A 106 -2.59 9.53 5.59
CA LYS A 106 -2.45 10.98 5.83
C LYS A 106 -3.29 11.83 4.87
N SER A 107 -3.54 11.35 3.66
CA SER A 107 -4.44 12.00 2.70
C SER A 107 -5.92 11.64 2.86
N CYS A 108 -6.25 10.83 3.87
CA CYS A 108 -7.60 10.28 4.10
C CYS A 108 -8.16 9.61 2.84
N LEU A 109 -7.32 8.94 2.06
CA LEU A 109 -7.75 8.14 0.91
C LEU A 109 -8.18 6.75 1.36
N ILE A 110 -7.57 6.23 2.43
CA ILE A 110 -7.96 4.97 3.08
C ILE A 110 -7.95 5.16 4.59
N ASP A 111 -8.72 4.31 5.28
CA ASP A 111 -8.66 4.20 6.74
C ASP A 111 -7.51 3.28 7.16
N GLU A 112 -7.61 2.01 6.76
CA GLU A 112 -6.65 0.97 7.11
C GLU A 112 -6.35 0.06 5.92
N ARG A 113 -5.16 -0.55 5.93
CA ARG A 113 -4.71 -1.49 4.90
C ARG A 113 -5.58 -2.75 4.81
N ALA A 114 -6.08 -3.22 5.95
CA ALA A 114 -6.86 -4.47 6.01
C ALA A 114 -8.22 -4.35 5.32
N THR A 115 -8.78 -3.13 5.25
CA THR A 115 -10.13 -2.86 4.75
C THR A 115 -10.14 -2.18 3.38
N SER A 116 -8.98 -2.06 2.74
CA SER A 116 -8.82 -1.31 1.49
C SER A 116 -8.70 -2.20 0.24
N ASN A 117 -9.09 -3.48 0.30
CA ASN A 117 -9.00 -4.43 -0.82
C ASN A 117 -7.66 -4.35 -1.58
N TYR A 118 -6.55 -4.35 -0.83
CA TYR A 118 -5.25 -4.00 -1.38
C TYR A 118 -4.48 -5.20 -1.93
N HIS A 119 -4.13 -5.15 -3.22
CA HIS A 119 -3.35 -6.19 -3.90
C HIS A 119 -2.17 -5.56 -4.64
N ARG A 120 -1.03 -6.26 -4.66
CA ARG A 120 0.19 -5.82 -5.36
C ARG A 120 0.49 -6.70 -6.55
N CYS A 121 0.85 -6.08 -7.67
CA CYS A 121 1.25 -6.80 -8.88
C CYS A 121 2.54 -7.59 -8.63
N GLY A 122 3.60 -6.97 -8.14
CA GLY A 122 4.87 -7.65 -7.83
C GLY A 122 5.40 -7.33 -6.44
N ARG A 123 6.29 -8.19 -5.92
CA ARG A 123 7.18 -7.84 -4.81
C ARG A 123 8.57 -7.63 -5.42
N THR A 124 9.17 -6.47 -5.17
CA THR A 124 10.57 -6.23 -5.51
C THR A 124 11.42 -6.40 -4.26
N ASP A 125 12.63 -6.92 -4.45
CA ASP A 125 13.59 -7.11 -3.37
C ASP A 125 14.29 -5.79 -3.01
N LYS A 126 15.07 -5.83 -1.93
CA LYS A 126 15.88 -4.70 -1.45
C LYS A 126 16.74 -4.13 -2.58
N GLY A 127 16.73 -2.80 -2.73
CA GLY A 127 17.53 -2.10 -3.74
C GLY A 127 16.94 -2.10 -5.15
N VAL A 128 15.87 -2.86 -5.43
CA VAL A 128 15.30 -2.97 -6.77
C VAL A 128 14.34 -1.81 -7.05
N SER A 129 14.60 -1.05 -8.10
CA SER A 129 13.72 0.02 -8.61
C SER A 129 12.58 -0.54 -9.46
N ALA A 130 11.48 0.21 -9.56
CA ALA A 130 10.39 -0.09 -10.49
C ALA A 130 9.89 1.16 -11.21
N PHE A 131 9.71 1.05 -12.52
CA PHE A 131 9.15 2.13 -13.36
C PHE A 131 7.64 1.98 -13.62
N GLY A 132 7.04 0.88 -13.14
CA GLY A 132 5.65 0.56 -13.43
C GLY A 132 5.10 -0.53 -12.51
N GLN A 133 5.38 -0.41 -11.21
CA GLN A 133 4.68 -1.22 -10.22
C GLN A 133 3.20 -0.84 -10.25
N VAL A 134 2.30 -1.82 -10.16
CA VAL A 134 0.86 -1.58 -10.11
C VAL A 134 0.30 -2.20 -8.84
N ILE A 135 -0.58 -1.47 -8.17
CA ILE A 135 -1.40 -1.99 -7.08
C ILE A 135 -2.88 -1.83 -7.44
N SER A 136 -3.73 -2.66 -6.84
CA SER A 136 -5.17 -2.42 -6.81
C SER A 136 -5.60 -2.15 -5.38
N ILE A 137 -6.51 -1.20 -5.18
CA ILE A 137 -6.88 -0.70 -3.85
C ILE A 137 -8.22 0.05 -3.91
N ASP A 138 -9.02 -0.09 -2.85
CA ASP A 138 -10.20 0.75 -2.60
C ASP A 138 -9.77 2.07 -1.96
N VAL A 139 -10.13 3.18 -2.62
CA VAL A 139 -9.86 4.53 -2.13
C VAL A 139 -11.13 5.34 -2.03
N ARG A 140 -11.13 6.34 -1.15
CA ARG A 140 -12.15 7.39 -1.08
C ARG A 140 -12.33 8.02 -2.47
N SER A 141 -13.56 8.12 -2.92
CA SER A 141 -13.95 8.73 -4.18
C SER A 141 -14.84 9.94 -3.95
N ARG A 142 -14.86 10.87 -4.92
CA ARG A 142 -15.85 11.95 -4.99
C ARG A 142 -17.13 11.52 -5.71
N VAL A 143 -17.05 10.44 -6.49
CA VAL A 143 -18.13 9.92 -7.30
C VAL A 143 -19.08 9.11 -6.43
N LEU A 144 -20.36 9.44 -6.48
CA LEU A 144 -21.41 8.62 -5.88
C LEU A 144 -21.63 7.39 -6.75
N LYS A 145 -21.71 6.20 -6.13
CA LYS A 145 -22.20 5.03 -6.84
C LYS A 145 -23.62 5.33 -7.34
N GLN A 146 -23.84 5.26 -8.64
CA GLN A 146 -25.20 5.16 -9.15
C GLN A 146 -25.77 3.84 -8.62
N PRO A 147 -27.03 3.81 -8.17
CA PRO A 147 -27.65 2.56 -7.76
C PRO A 147 -27.56 1.58 -8.93
N GLU A 148 -26.82 0.50 -8.71
CA GLU A 148 -26.76 -0.62 -9.63
C GLU A 148 -28.19 -1.19 -9.73
N ASN A 149 -28.84 -0.99 -10.87
CA ASN A 149 -30.11 -1.64 -11.17
C ASN A 149 -29.81 -3.15 -11.25
N GLU A 150 -30.08 -3.88 -10.17
CA GLU A 150 -30.18 -5.33 -10.20
C GLU A 150 -31.36 -5.70 -11.13
N ASN A 151 -31.04 -6.11 -12.36
CA ASN A 151 -31.79 -6.99 -13.28
C ASN A 151 -31.00 -6.99 -14.62
N CYS A 152 -30.70 -8.11 -15.29
CA CYS A 152 -31.56 -9.27 -15.51
C CYS A 152 -30.76 -10.59 -15.57
N GLU A 153 -31.26 -11.59 -14.87
CA GLU A 153 -31.11 -12.99 -15.27
C GLU A 153 -31.85 -13.19 -16.61
N ASN A 154 -31.15 -13.70 -17.62
CA ASN A 154 -31.79 -14.21 -18.82
C ASN A 154 -32.32 -15.61 -18.52
N THR A 155 -33.59 -15.72 -18.17
CA THR A 155 -34.36 -16.94 -18.44
C THR A 155 -35.37 -16.62 -19.53
N ASP A 156 -35.04 -17.11 -20.72
CA ASP A 156 -35.93 -17.21 -21.87
C ASP A 156 -37.13 -18.10 -21.50
N GLU A 157 -38.35 -17.55 -21.58
CA GLU A 157 -39.56 -18.20 -22.11
C GLU A 157 -40.82 -17.32 -21.86
N GLY A 158 -41.57 -17.01 -22.93
CA GLY A 158 -43.03 -16.89 -22.86
C GLY A 158 -43.69 -15.49 -22.91
N VAL A 159 -43.85 -14.95 -24.13
CA VAL A 159 -45.03 -14.26 -24.71
C VAL A 159 -46.13 -13.71 -23.77
N SER A 160 -46.42 -12.39 -23.84
CA SER A 160 -47.76 -11.85 -24.17
C SER A 160 -47.79 -10.32 -24.34
N VAL A 161 -48.64 -9.91 -25.27
CA VAL A 161 -48.84 -8.57 -25.85
C VAL A 161 -49.79 -7.72 -25.00
N SER A 162 -49.49 -6.43 -24.79
CA SER A 162 -50.49 -5.34 -24.92
C SER A 162 -49.84 -3.96 -24.87
N ASN A 163 -50.39 -3.08 -25.71
CA ASN A 163 -49.94 -1.74 -26.05
C ASN A 163 -50.14 -0.73 -24.92
N GLN A 164 -49.15 0.14 -24.70
CA GLN A 164 -49.35 1.59 -24.56
C GLN A 164 -47.99 2.30 -24.65
N GLU A 165 -47.87 3.18 -25.64
CA GLU A 165 -46.71 4.01 -25.90
C GLU A 165 -46.80 5.30 -25.07
N PRO A 166 -45.74 5.64 -24.31
CA PRO A 166 -45.35 7.04 -24.21
C PRO A 166 -43.85 7.26 -24.43
N LEU A 167 -43.55 8.13 -25.39
CA LEU A 167 -42.35 8.98 -25.55
C LEU A 167 -40.99 8.35 -25.20
N LYS A 168 -40.25 7.96 -26.24
CA LYS A 168 -38.85 7.50 -26.18
C LYS A 168 -37.95 8.57 -25.52
N PRO A 169 -37.19 8.26 -24.46
CA PRO A 169 -36.01 9.04 -24.13
C PRO A 169 -34.90 8.70 -25.13
N ASP A 170 -34.26 9.73 -25.65
CA ASP A 170 -33.23 9.67 -26.68
C ASP A 170 -32.07 8.71 -26.31
N TYR A 171 -31.75 7.81 -27.24
CA TYR A 171 -30.73 6.76 -27.14
C TYR A 171 -29.30 7.30 -27.33
N THR A 172 -28.93 8.40 -26.66
CA THR A 172 -27.60 9.03 -26.83
C THR A 172 -26.75 9.16 -25.55
N SER A 173 -27.14 8.52 -24.45
CA SER A 173 -26.52 8.76 -23.13
C SER A 173 -25.46 7.75 -22.65
N THR A 174 -24.95 6.84 -23.50
CA THR A 174 -24.04 5.77 -23.03
C THR A 174 -22.55 6.07 -23.17
N ILE A 175 -22.14 7.11 -23.92
CA ILE A 175 -20.71 7.43 -24.12
C ILE A 175 -20.25 8.62 -23.23
N THR A 176 -21.17 9.44 -22.74
CA THR A 176 -20.85 10.66 -21.98
C THR A 176 -20.55 10.43 -20.50
N THR A 177 -21.12 9.38 -19.89
CA THR A 177 -21.18 9.27 -18.42
C THR A 177 -19.88 8.81 -17.75
N GLU A 178 -19.08 7.92 -18.35
CA GLU A 178 -17.85 7.42 -17.72
C GLU A 178 -16.71 8.46 -17.72
N SER A 179 -16.58 9.21 -18.82
CA SER A 179 -15.54 10.23 -18.99
C SER A 179 -15.75 11.40 -18.02
N GLU A 180 -16.99 11.90 -17.88
CA GLU A 180 -17.35 12.94 -16.90
C GLU A 180 -17.11 12.49 -15.44
N ASN A 181 -17.23 11.18 -15.20
CA ASN A 181 -17.04 10.58 -13.88
C ASN A 181 -15.56 10.39 -13.48
N ILE A 182 -14.64 10.48 -14.46
CA ILE A 182 -13.20 10.48 -14.23
C ILE A 182 -12.70 11.90 -14.01
N GLU A 183 -13.22 12.89 -14.77
CA GLU A 183 -12.83 14.30 -14.65
C GLU A 183 -13.24 14.92 -13.31
N SER A 184 -14.37 14.47 -12.75
CA SER A 184 -14.87 14.92 -11.44
C SER A 184 -14.20 14.23 -10.24
N GLU A 185 -13.30 13.26 -10.48
CA GLU A 185 -12.65 12.48 -9.43
C GLU A 185 -11.52 13.25 -8.72
N LEU A 186 -11.11 12.74 -7.55
CA LEU A 186 -9.93 13.22 -6.84
C LEU A 186 -8.65 13.05 -7.68
N GLU A 187 -7.78 14.07 -7.68
CA GLU A 187 -6.45 14.02 -8.29
C GLU A 187 -5.48 13.13 -7.47
N TYR A 188 -5.74 11.81 -7.40
CA TYR A 188 -5.04 10.87 -6.51
C TYR A 188 -3.51 10.98 -6.59
N CYS A 189 -2.97 11.02 -7.82
CA CYS A 189 -1.52 11.11 -8.03
C CYS A 189 -0.94 12.40 -7.42
N LYS A 190 -1.61 13.54 -7.61
CA LYS A 190 -1.16 14.84 -7.06
C LYS A 190 -1.33 14.91 -5.54
N ILE A 191 -2.38 14.30 -4.99
CA ILE A 191 -2.57 14.18 -3.55
C ILE A 191 -1.45 13.34 -2.93
N LEU A 192 -1.20 12.15 -3.48
CA LEU A 192 -0.17 11.25 -2.97
C LEU A 192 1.23 11.81 -3.15
N ASN A 193 1.56 12.37 -4.31
CA ASN A 193 2.90 12.91 -4.58
C ASN A 193 3.26 14.14 -3.73
N ARG A 194 2.29 14.80 -3.09
CA ARG A 194 2.55 15.84 -2.08
C ARG A 194 3.04 15.27 -0.74
N LEU A 195 2.73 14.00 -0.46
CA LEU A 195 3.06 13.33 0.79
C LEU A 195 4.17 12.27 0.62
N LEU A 196 4.32 11.73 -0.58
CA LEU A 196 5.35 10.73 -0.90
C LEU A 196 6.76 11.37 -0.97
N PRO A 197 7.80 10.68 -0.49
CA PRO A 197 9.19 11.08 -0.70
C PRO A 197 9.51 11.29 -2.18
N GLN A 198 10.53 12.10 -2.50
CA GLN A 198 10.87 12.46 -3.89
C GLN A 198 11.15 11.23 -4.78
N GLN A 199 11.66 10.17 -4.18
CA GLN A 199 12.06 8.93 -4.85
C GLN A 199 10.87 8.03 -5.20
N ILE A 200 9.65 8.31 -4.71
CA ILE A 200 8.44 7.53 -4.94
C ILE A 200 7.38 8.43 -5.58
N ARG A 201 6.79 7.99 -6.69
CA ARG A 201 5.77 8.73 -7.42
C ARG A 201 4.60 7.84 -7.83
N ALA A 202 3.39 8.29 -7.52
CA ALA A 202 2.19 7.87 -8.21
C ALA A 202 2.14 8.57 -9.57
N ILE A 203 2.10 7.79 -10.65
CA ILE A 203 2.23 8.32 -12.01
C ILE A 203 0.96 8.24 -12.83
N ALA A 204 0.09 7.28 -12.52
CA ALA A 204 -1.21 7.12 -13.17
C ALA A 204 -2.15 6.32 -12.28
N TRP A 205 -3.44 6.46 -12.51
CA TRP A 205 -4.48 5.63 -11.91
C TRP A 205 -5.60 5.35 -12.92
N SER A 206 -6.41 4.34 -12.67
CA SER A 206 -7.57 4.01 -13.50
C SER A 206 -8.65 3.32 -12.65
N PRO A 207 -9.95 3.62 -12.83
CA PRO A 207 -11.03 2.89 -12.18
C PRO A 207 -11.10 1.46 -12.71
N VAL A 208 -11.44 0.51 -11.85
CA VAL A 208 -11.61 -0.91 -12.20
C VAL A 208 -12.76 -1.53 -11.43
N SER A 209 -13.21 -2.72 -11.86
CA SER A 209 -14.22 -3.50 -11.14
C SER A 209 -13.73 -3.85 -9.72
N PRO A 210 -14.60 -3.91 -8.70
CA PRO A 210 -14.23 -4.32 -7.35
C PRO A 210 -13.55 -5.70 -7.24
N GLU A 211 -13.77 -6.56 -8.23
CA GLU A 211 -13.22 -7.92 -8.32
C GLU A 211 -11.83 -7.97 -8.96
N GLU A 212 -11.40 -6.90 -9.63
CA GLU A 212 -10.13 -6.85 -10.35
C GLU A 212 -8.94 -6.75 -9.39
N SER A 213 -7.93 -7.59 -9.58
CA SER A 213 -6.77 -7.69 -8.71
C SER A 213 -5.49 -7.44 -9.49
N ALA A 214 -4.70 -6.45 -9.07
CA ALA A 214 -3.38 -6.21 -9.67
C ALA A 214 -2.46 -7.44 -9.59
N ARG A 215 -2.70 -8.35 -8.64
CA ARG A 215 -1.93 -9.60 -8.48
C ARG A 215 -2.40 -10.68 -9.47
N PHE A 216 -3.70 -10.92 -9.53
CA PHE A 216 -4.27 -12.09 -10.21
C PHE A 216 -4.55 -11.81 -11.69
N ASN A 217 -4.87 -10.57 -12.05
CA ASN A 217 -5.09 -10.14 -13.43
C ASN A 217 -3.76 -9.78 -14.15
N CYS A 218 -2.63 -9.81 -13.44
CA CYS A 218 -1.30 -9.60 -14.03
C CYS A 218 -0.90 -10.78 -14.94
N ARG A 219 -0.79 -10.52 -16.25
CA ARG A 219 -0.38 -11.54 -17.25
C ARG A 219 1.13 -11.71 -17.38
N LYS A 220 1.89 -10.61 -17.32
CA LYS A 220 3.35 -10.61 -17.52
C LYS A 220 4.02 -9.49 -16.74
N ARG A 221 5.26 -9.74 -16.31
CA ARG A 221 6.19 -8.74 -15.79
C ARG A 221 7.45 -8.73 -16.65
N THR A 222 8.01 -7.56 -16.87
CA THR A 222 9.24 -7.39 -17.64
C THR A 222 10.25 -6.66 -16.77
N TYR A 223 11.45 -7.22 -16.67
CA TYR A 223 12.56 -6.66 -15.89
C TYR A 223 13.69 -6.27 -16.82
N LYS A 224 14.34 -5.15 -16.52
CA LYS A 224 15.57 -4.72 -17.17
C LYS A 224 16.67 -4.71 -16.12
N TYR A 225 17.78 -5.35 -16.45
CA TYR A 225 18.96 -5.37 -15.59
C TYR A 225 20.05 -4.52 -16.23
N PHE A 226 20.59 -3.59 -15.45
CA PHE A 226 21.65 -2.69 -15.88
C PHE A 226 22.92 -3.07 -15.12
N PHE A 227 23.96 -3.43 -15.85
CA PHE A 227 25.26 -3.77 -15.29
C PHE A 227 26.33 -2.94 -16.00
N PRO A 228 27.38 -2.48 -15.29
CA PRO A 228 28.57 -1.96 -15.94
C PRO A 228 29.16 -3.04 -16.87
N ARG A 229 29.56 -2.66 -18.08
CA ARG A 229 30.07 -3.61 -19.09
C ARG A 229 31.27 -4.41 -18.58
N GLY A 230 32.24 -3.74 -17.93
CA GLY A 230 33.44 -4.35 -17.36
C GLY A 230 34.08 -5.40 -18.28
N ASN A 231 34.49 -6.52 -17.70
CA ASN A 231 34.96 -7.70 -18.42
C ASN A 231 33.86 -8.78 -18.54
N LEU A 232 32.58 -8.41 -18.41
CA LEU A 232 31.50 -9.40 -18.50
C LEU A 232 31.34 -9.88 -19.94
N ASN A 233 31.39 -11.20 -20.14
CA ASN A 233 31.11 -11.84 -21.42
C ASN A 233 29.60 -11.96 -21.64
N LEU A 234 28.94 -10.82 -21.87
CA LEU A 234 27.54 -10.77 -22.25
C LEU A 234 27.45 -10.86 -23.78
N LYS A 235 27.09 -12.03 -24.31
CA LYS A 235 26.52 -12.11 -25.67
C LYS A 235 25.10 -11.53 -25.59
N TYR A 236 24.70 -10.72 -26.58
CA TYR A 236 23.37 -10.14 -26.88
C TYR A 236 23.25 -8.60 -26.80
N ASP A 237 22.47 -8.07 -27.77
CA ASP A 237 22.08 -6.67 -28.05
C ASP A 237 21.41 -5.96 -26.85
N LEU A 238 22.18 -5.74 -25.80
CA LEU A 238 21.80 -4.88 -24.70
C LEU A 238 22.19 -3.45 -25.07
N ILE A 239 21.20 -2.56 -25.05
CA ILE A 239 21.37 -1.10 -25.16
C ILE A 239 22.43 -0.69 -24.14
N LEU A 240 23.67 -0.55 -24.61
CA LEU A 240 24.78 -0.05 -23.84
C LEU A 240 24.53 1.44 -23.63
N LEU A 241 24.09 1.81 -22.43
CA LEU A 241 24.14 3.20 -22.00
C LEU A 241 25.61 3.53 -21.75
N ASN A 242 26.26 4.05 -22.78
CA ASN A 242 27.55 4.72 -22.63
C ASN A 242 27.29 6.03 -21.88
N PHE A 243 27.73 6.09 -20.63
CA PHE A 243 27.90 7.37 -19.96
C PHE A 243 29.29 7.89 -20.37
N SER A 244 29.32 8.94 -21.18
CA SER A 244 30.51 9.72 -21.51
C SER A 244 30.78 10.78 -20.45
#